data_AF-A0A399F0L5-F1
#
_entry.id   AF-A0A399F0L5-F1
#
_cell.length_a   1.000
_cell.length_b   1.000
_cell.length_c   1.000
_cell.angle_alpha   90.00
_cell.angle_beta   90.00
_cell.angle_gamma   90.00
#
_symmetry.space_group_name_H-M   'P 1'
#
loop_
_entity.id
_entity.type
_entity.pdbx_description
1 polymer ?
#
loop_
_entity_poly.entity_id
_entity_poly.type
_entity_poly.pdbx_seq_one_letter_code
_entity_poly.pdbx_strand_id
1 'polypeptide(L)'
;MPRRGKGEGSIFQRKDGRWAAFVTVGYGPDGKQRKKWVYGSTRREVAEKLARLLPKAGYAVLPATPRFTLGQWLAHWSEERARSKGLRPATVANYRQYMRHLEPLAHLPLARLTPLALRQRFAELAHLYPSVRGHLYQFLRAALRDALRLGLIESNPMDAVDPPKGSRVRPARAWRPEQAARFLEVARSHRLYPMFHLMLTTHSRQPPSIWARLFGLLGPAFAKRPRGLCSVSATGLGRAQASRPSGRAAF
;
A
#
# COMPACT_ATOMS: atom_id res chain seq x y z
N MET A 1 5.06 18.76 59.22
CA MET A 1 5.71 18.10 58.06
C MET A 1 5.20 18.73 56.77
N PRO A 2 6.06 19.29 55.89
CA PRO A 2 5.59 19.97 54.69
C PRO A 2 4.98 18.98 53.69
N ARG A 3 3.79 19.33 53.18
CA ARG A 3 2.95 18.53 52.27
C ARG A 3 3.68 18.22 50.96
N ARG A 4 3.56 16.98 50.47
CA ARG A 4 4.20 16.49 49.24
C ARG A 4 3.56 17.15 48.00
N GLY A 5 4.39 17.56 47.04
CA GLY A 5 3.94 18.00 45.71
C GLY A 5 3.31 16.83 44.95
N LYS A 6 2.10 17.03 44.43
CA LYS A 6 1.40 16.02 43.62
C LYS A 6 2.20 15.76 42.33
N GLY A 7 2.63 14.52 42.11
CA GLY A 7 3.26 14.07 40.85
C GLY A 7 4.78 13.83 40.90
N GLU A 8 5.46 14.14 42.00
CA GLU A 8 6.89 13.84 42.17
C GLU A 8 7.04 12.42 42.74
N GLY A 9 7.43 11.47 41.90
CA GLY A 9 7.85 10.14 42.35
C GLY A 9 8.93 10.23 43.45
N SER A 10 9.02 9.21 44.31
CA SER A 10 9.80 9.19 45.56
C SER A 10 11.25 9.69 45.46
N ILE A 11 11.46 11.01 45.62
CA ILE A 11 12.77 11.63 45.86
C ILE A 11 13.03 11.61 47.37
N PHE A 12 14.15 11.03 47.80
CA PHE A 12 14.51 10.94 49.23
C PHE A 12 16.00 11.19 49.46
N GLN A 13 16.34 11.59 50.68
CA GLN A 13 17.72 11.85 51.08
C GLN A 13 18.34 10.60 51.71
N ARG A 14 19.57 10.26 51.30
CA ARG A 14 20.34 9.13 51.84
C ARG A 14 21.12 9.57 53.09
N LYS A 15 21.55 8.59 53.90
CA LYS A 15 22.41 8.82 55.08
C LYS A 15 23.69 9.62 54.77
N ASP A 16 24.16 9.57 53.53
CA ASP A 16 25.37 10.26 53.05
C ASP A 16 25.10 11.71 52.59
N GLY A 17 23.95 12.30 52.93
CA GLY A 17 23.56 13.67 52.58
C GLY A 17 23.11 13.90 51.13
N ARG A 18 23.39 12.96 50.22
CA ARG A 18 22.99 13.03 48.79
C ARG A 18 21.50 12.72 48.59
N TRP A 19 20.92 13.35 47.56
CA TRP A 19 19.56 13.11 47.13
C TRP A 19 19.52 11.98 46.10
N ALA A 20 18.53 11.09 46.23
CA ALA A 20 18.33 9.96 45.34
C ALA A 20 16.87 9.87 44.87
N ALA A 21 16.70 9.44 43.63
CA ALA A 21 15.41 9.07 43.08
C ALA A 21 15.59 7.87 42.14
N PHE A 22 14.52 7.12 41.90
CA PHE A 22 14.53 6.05 40.92
C PHE A 22 13.30 6.11 40.03
N VAL A 23 13.49 5.70 38.77
CA VAL A 23 12.39 5.45 37.83
C VAL A 23 12.38 3.96 37.53
N THR A 24 11.19 3.34 37.60
CA THR A 24 11.00 1.98 37.10
C THR A 24 10.98 2.05 35.58
N VAL A 25 12.02 1.54 34.93
CA VAL A 25 12.18 1.58 33.47
C VAL A 25 11.50 0.36 32.81
N GLY A 26 11.15 -0.65 33.60
CA GLY A 26 10.39 -1.82 33.14
C GLY A 26 10.59 -3.02 34.05
N TYR A 27 10.26 -4.21 33.53
CA TYR A 27 10.46 -5.50 34.18
C TYR A 27 11.53 -6.30 33.43
N GLY A 28 12.40 -7.00 34.16
CA GLY A 28 13.36 -7.94 33.58
C GLY A 28 12.66 -9.24 33.13
N PRO A 29 13.38 -10.12 32.40
CA PRO A 29 12.88 -11.44 31.98
C PRO A 29 12.38 -12.28 33.16
N ASP A 30 12.94 -12.05 34.35
CA ASP A 30 12.63 -12.78 35.59
C ASP A 30 11.46 -12.15 36.38
N GLY A 31 10.68 -11.25 35.76
CA GLY A 31 9.57 -10.53 36.41
C GLY A 31 10.00 -9.48 37.46
N LYS A 32 11.30 -9.29 37.69
CA LYS A 32 11.83 -8.31 38.66
C LYS A 32 11.82 -6.89 38.07
N GLN A 33 11.41 -5.90 38.86
CA GLN A 33 11.42 -4.50 38.47
C GLN A 33 12.85 -4.00 38.19
N ARG A 34 13.11 -3.48 36.99
CA ARG A 34 14.36 -2.78 36.66
C ARG A 34 14.22 -1.31 36.99
N LYS A 35 14.92 -0.89 38.05
CA LYS A 35 14.96 0.49 38.53
C LYS A 35 16.23 1.18 38.04
N LYS A 36 16.10 2.36 37.44
CA LYS A 36 17.23 3.23 37.12
C LYS A 36 17.34 4.31 38.19
N TRP A 37 18.50 4.37 38.85
CA TRP A 37 18.77 5.30 39.92
C TRP A 37 19.39 6.60 39.41
N VAL A 38 19.05 7.69 40.08
CA VAL A 38 19.57 9.03 39.84
C VAL A 38 20.03 9.62 41.16
N TYR A 39 21.19 10.29 41.12
CA TYR A 39 21.80 10.93 42.28
C TYR A 39 22.13 12.40 41.99
N GLY A 40 22.09 13.22 43.04
CA GLY A 40 22.44 14.64 42.98
C GLY A 40 22.76 15.20 44.36
N SER A 41 23.40 16.37 44.39
CA SER A 41 23.74 17.08 45.63
C SER A 41 22.53 17.87 46.17
N THR A 42 21.58 18.24 45.31
CA THR A 42 20.37 18.98 45.70
C THR A 42 19.09 18.29 45.24
N ARG A 43 17.98 18.52 45.97
CA ARG A 43 16.64 18.01 45.59
C ARG A 43 16.24 18.47 44.18
N ARG A 44 16.54 19.73 43.82
CA ARG A 44 16.20 20.32 42.52
C ARG A 44 16.95 19.65 41.38
N GLU A 45 18.25 19.40 41.55
CA GLU A 45 19.06 18.71 40.55
C GLU A 45 18.56 17.29 40.29
N VAL A 46 18.16 16.57 41.35
CA VAL A 46 17.57 15.24 41.22
C VAL A 46 16.20 15.31 40.56
N ALA A 47 15.37 16.31 40.87
CA ALA A 47 14.09 16.51 40.21
C ALA A 47 14.24 16.81 38.71
N GLU A 48 15.22 17.63 38.31
CA GLU A 48 15.51 17.91 36.90
C GLU A 48 16.04 16.67 36.17
N LYS A 49 16.97 15.93 36.79
CA LYS A 49 17.46 14.65 36.24
C LYS A 49 16.33 13.61 36.16
N LEU A 50 15.42 13.58 37.13
CA LEU A 50 14.23 12.72 37.13
C LEU A 50 13.26 13.11 36.01
N ALA A 51 13.00 14.41 35.82
CA ALA A 51 12.16 14.93 34.75
C ALA A 51 12.74 14.67 33.34
N ARG A 52 14.07 14.57 33.21
CA ARG A 52 14.74 14.12 31.97
C ARG A 52 14.59 12.63 31.72
N LEU A 53 14.42 11.82 32.76
CA LEU A 53 14.24 10.36 32.66
C LEU A 53 12.78 9.94 32.56
N LEU A 54 11.86 10.73 33.10
CA LEU A 54 10.45 10.57 32.84
C LEU A 54 10.21 10.94 31.38
N PRO A 55 9.60 10.06 30.57
CA PRO A 55 9.14 10.44 29.25
C PRO A 55 8.26 11.68 29.42
N LYS A 56 8.59 12.77 28.70
CA LYS A 56 7.70 13.94 28.61
C LYS A 56 6.31 13.41 28.29
N ALA A 57 5.36 13.68 29.19
CA ALA A 57 4.02 13.11 29.16
C ALA A 57 3.43 13.15 27.75
N GLY A 58 3.09 11.96 27.22
CA GLY A 58 2.46 11.85 25.91
C GLY A 58 2.32 10.43 25.39
N TYR A 59 3.27 9.53 25.65
CA TYR A 59 3.15 8.13 25.23
C TYR A 59 3.68 7.19 26.30
N ALA A 60 2.83 6.25 26.69
CA ALA A 60 3.10 5.24 27.68
C ALA A 60 4.40 4.51 27.38
N VAL A 61 5.25 4.34 28.40
CA VAL A 61 6.27 3.28 28.38
C VAL A 61 5.48 1.97 28.38
N LEU A 62 5.25 1.44 27.19
CA LEU A 62 4.59 0.17 27.03
C LEU A 62 5.51 -0.92 27.61
N PRO A 63 5.03 -1.74 28.55
CA PRO A 63 5.79 -2.87 29.05
C PRO A 63 6.09 -3.78 27.86
N ALA A 64 7.39 -4.01 27.61
CA ALA A 64 7.96 -4.94 26.64
C ALA A 64 6.92 -5.54 25.69
N THR A 65 6.50 -4.75 24.69
CA THR A 65 5.60 -5.19 23.64
C THR A 65 6.09 -6.56 23.16
N PRO A 66 5.23 -7.58 22.98
CA PRO A 66 5.64 -8.81 22.32
C PRO A 66 6.44 -8.42 21.07
N ARG A 67 7.61 -9.05 20.89
CA ARG A 67 8.63 -8.73 19.88
C ARG A 67 8.10 -9.00 18.46
N PHE A 68 6.98 -8.41 18.08
CA PHE A 68 6.41 -8.51 16.76
C PHE A 68 7.48 -8.02 15.79
N THR A 69 7.89 -8.92 14.92
CA THR A 69 8.66 -8.52 13.76
C THR A 69 7.75 -7.83 12.77
N LEU A 70 8.33 -7.03 11.88
CA LEU A 70 7.57 -6.38 10.82
C LEU A 70 6.76 -7.40 10.01
N GLY A 71 7.35 -8.56 9.68
CA GLY A 71 6.68 -9.63 8.94
C GLY A 71 5.48 -10.20 9.66
N GLN A 72 5.63 -10.51 10.96
CA GLN A 72 4.54 -11.03 11.79
C GLN A 72 3.40 -10.02 11.91
N TRP A 73 3.75 -8.75 12.13
CA TRP A 73 2.77 -7.67 12.22
C TRP A 73 2.00 -7.48 10.91
N LEU A 74 2.70 -7.41 9.78
CA LEU A 74 2.06 -7.22 8.48
C LEU A 74 1.15 -8.40 8.12
N ALA A 75 1.55 -9.64 8.45
CA ALA A 75 0.72 -10.82 8.25
C ALA A 75 -0.58 -10.71 9.05
N HIS A 76 -0.46 -10.48 10.36
CA HIS A 76 -1.61 -10.34 11.26
C HIS A 76 -2.54 -9.19 10.83
N TRP A 77 -1.98 -8.01 10.57
CA TRP A 77 -2.73 -6.83 10.14
C TRP A 77 -3.44 -7.06 8.81
N SER A 78 -2.80 -7.73 7.85
CA SER A 78 -3.42 -8.01 6.55
C SER A 78 -4.61 -8.96 6.66
N GLU A 79 -4.50 -9.98 7.52
CA GLU A 79 -5.53 -10.99 7.77
C GLU A 79 -6.71 -10.40 8.55
N GLU A 80 -6.42 -9.63 9.60
CA GLU A 80 -7.44 -8.91 10.36
C GLU A 80 -8.22 -7.95 9.45
N ARG A 81 -7.53 -7.21 8.59
CA ARG A 81 -8.15 -6.27 7.65
C ARG A 81 -8.97 -6.98 6.58
N ALA A 82 -8.54 -8.16 6.14
CA ALA A 82 -9.30 -8.99 5.22
C ALA A 82 -10.62 -9.48 5.85
N ARG A 83 -10.57 -9.92 7.12
CA ARG A 83 -11.74 -10.40 7.88
C ARG A 83 -12.70 -9.27 8.24
N SER A 84 -12.19 -8.18 8.81
CA SER A 84 -13.01 -7.08 9.33
C SER A 84 -13.65 -6.21 8.23
N LYS A 85 -12.93 -5.96 7.13
CA LYS A 85 -13.39 -5.05 6.06
C LYS A 85 -13.90 -5.75 4.81
N GLY A 86 -13.94 -7.09 4.79
CA GLY A 86 -14.39 -7.86 3.63
C GLY A 86 -13.60 -7.50 2.35
N LEU A 87 -12.27 -7.55 2.42
CA LEU A 87 -11.43 -7.13 1.29
C LEU A 87 -11.65 -8.02 0.06
N ARG A 88 -11.68 -7.42 -1.12
CA ARG A 88 -11.74 -8.16 -2.39
C ARG A 88 -10.52 -9.09 -2.51
N PRO A 89 -10.66 -10.29 -3.10
CA PRO A 89 -9.56 -11.25 -3.27
C PRO A 89 -8.32 -10.65 -3.95
N ALA A 90 -8.53 -9.77 -4.94
CA ALA A 90 -7.45 -9.05 -5.62
C ALA A 90 -6.64 -8.15 -4.67
N THR A 91 -7.29 -7.50 -3.70
CA THR A 91 -6.62 -6.66 -2.71
C THR A 91 -5.75 -7.49 -1.76
N VAL A 92 -6.25 -8.66 -1.33
CA VAL A 92 -5.50 -9.60 -0.50
C VAL A 92 -4.27 -10.12 -1.26
N ALA A 93 -4.42 -10.46 -2.55
CA ALA A 93 -3.30 -10.86 -3.40
C ALA A 93 -2.24 -9.75 -3.52
N ASN A 94 -2.65 -8.49 -3.68
CA ASN A 94 -1.75 -7.35 -3.71
C ASN A 94 -0.99 -7.17 -2.38
N TYR A 95 -1.65 -7.34 -1.23
CA TYR A 95 -1.00 -7.26 0.08
C TYR A 95 0.11 -8.30 0.22
N ARG A 96 -0.14 -9.56 -0.20
CA ARG A 96 0.91 -10.60 -0.23
C ARG A 96 2.09 -10.20 -1.11
N GLN A 97 1.83 -9.57 -2.27
CA GLN A 97 2.89 -9.07 -3.13
C GLN A 97 3.71 -7.97 -2.45
N TYR A 98 3.06 -7.02 -1.77
CA TYR A 98 3.75 -5.96 -1.02
C TYR A 98 4.60 -6.53 0.11
N MET A 99 4.09 -7.52 0.85
CA MET A 99 4.86 -8.19 1.90
C MET A 99 6.11 -8.89 1.35
N ARG A 100 6.03 -9.52 0.16
CA ARG A 100 7.22 -10.09 -0.51
C ARG A 100 8.28 -9.03 -0.81
N HIS A 101 7.89 -7.83 -1.21
CA HIS A 101 8.85 -6.74 -1.41
C HIS A 101 9.48 -6.24 -0.10
N LEU A 102 8.89 -6.54 1.06
CA LEU A 102 9.41 -6.16 2.39
C LEU A 102 10.12 -7.30 3.11
N GLU A 103 10.25 -8.47 2.48
CA GLU A 103 10.83 -9.67 3.09
C GLU A 103 12.23 -9.45 3.71
N PRO A 104 13.15 -8.68 3.09
CA PRO A 104 14.45 -8.38 3.71
C PRO A 104 14.37 -7.60 5.03
N LEU A 105 13.27 -6.90 5.29
CA LEU A 105 13.04 -6.20 6.56
C LEU A 105 12.08 -6.96 7.49
N ALA A 106 11.51 -8.08 7.04
CA ALA A 106 10.45 -8.78 7.76
C ALA A 106 10.89 -9.37 9.10
N HIS A 107 12.17 -9.70 9.25
CA HIS A 107 12.75 -10.23 10.48
C HIS A 107 13.02 -9.14 11.54
N LEU A 108 13.04 -7.86 11.15
CA LEU A 108 13.34 -6.78 12.07
C LEU A 108 12.19 -6.57 13.07
N PRO A 109 12.48 -6.43 14.38
CA PRO A 109 11.48 -6.01 15.36
C PRO A 109 10.89 -4.65 15.00
N LEU A 110 9.58 -4.46 15.19
CA LEU A 110 8.90 -3.18 14.94
C LEU A 110 9.59 -2.00 15.65
N ALA A 111 10.02 -2.21 16.90
CA ALA A 111 10.71 -1.20 17.71
C ALA A 111 12.11 -0.81 17.18
N ARG A 112 12.72 -1.64 16.31
CA ARG A 112 14.03 -1.38 15.69
C ARG A 112 13.93 -0.90 14.25
N LEU A 113 12.71 -0.71 13.73
CA LEU A 113 12.51 -0.28 12.35
C LEU A 113 12.90 1.20 12.23
N THR A 114 13.99 1.48 11.53
CA THR A 114 14.48 2.85 11.34
C THR A 114 14.00 3.43 10.00
N PRO A 115 13.78 4.76 9.92
CA PRO A 115 13.49 5.43 8.64
C PRO A 115 14.59 5.19 7.59
N LEU A 116 15.85 5.09 8.01
CA LEU A 116 16.99 4.85 7.13
C LEU A 116 16.88 3.48 6.43
N ALA A 117 16.59 2.41 7.18
CA ALA A 117 16.41 1.07 6.61
C ALA A 117 15.24 1.04 5.61
N LEU A 118 14.15 1.75 5.90
CA LEU A 118 13.02 1.88 4.98
C LEU A 118 13.39 2.63 3.71
N ARG A 119 14.11 3.76 3.81
CA ARG A 119 14.61 4.52 2.65
C ARG A 119 15.51 3.67 1.76
N GLN A 120 16.45 2.94 2.36
CA GLN A 120 17.33 2.01 1.63
C GLN A 120 16.52 0.95 0.89
N ARG A 121 15.51 0.37 1.56
CA ARG A 121 14.66 -0.62 0.91
C ARG A 121 13.86 -0.05 -0.26
N PHE A 122 13.30 1.15 -0.13
CA PHE A 122 12.61 1.81 -1.25
C PHE A 122 13.55 2.17 -2.41
N ALA A 123 14.84 2.44 -2.13
CA ALA A 123 15.85 2.66 -3.15
C ALA A 123 16.19 1.37 -3.91
N GLU A 124 16.32 0.23 -3.24
CA GLU A 124 16.51 -1.08 -3.89
C GLU A 124 15.33 -1.45 -4.80
N LEU A 125 14.12 -1.04 -4.43
CA LEU A 125 12.90 -1.25 -5.19
C LEU A 125 12.70 -0.24 -6.32
N ALA A 126 13.68 0.60 -6.65
CA ALA A 126 13.57 1.62 -7.70
C ALA A 126 13.29 1.05 -9.11
N HIS A 127 13.67 -0.21 -9.35
CA HIS A 127 13.38 -0.94 -10.59
C HIS A 127 11.88 -1.24 -10.80
N LEU A 128 11.05 -1.13 -9.74
CA LEU A 128 9.61 -1.33 -9.83
C LEU A 128 8.88 -0.11 -10.38
N TYR A 129 7.75 -0.37 -11.04
CA TYR A 129 6.86 0.69 -11.53
C TYR A 129 6.49 1.70 -10.43
N PRO A 130 6.42 3.02 -10.74
CA PRO A 130 6.08 4.05 -9.76
C PRO A 130 4.75 3.82 -9.03
N SER A 131 3.76 3.26 -9.73
CA SER A 131 2.47 2.88 -9.15
C SER A 131 2.60 1.81 -8.06
N VAL A 132 3.41 0.77 -8.30
CA VAL A 132 3.66 -0.32 -7.35
C VAL A 132 4.35 0.23 -6.10
N ARG A 133 5.39 1.06 -6.28
CA ARG A 133 6.06 1.73 -5.15
C ARG A 133 5.10 2.62 -4.36
N GLY A 134 4.24 3.37 -5.05
CA GLY A 134 3.19 4.18 -4.42
C GLY A 134 2.24 3.35 -3.58
N HIS A 135 1.73 2.23 -4.11
CA HIS A 135 0.85 1.35 -3.34
C HIS A 135 1.55 0.70 -2.15
N LEU A 136 2.80 0.25 -2.33
CA LEU A 136 3.62 -0.31 -1.25
C LEU A 136 3.84 0.71 -0.12
N TYR A 137 4.15 1.96 -0.48
CA TYR A 137 4.29 3.06 0.48
C TYR A 137 3.01 3.26 1.29
N GLN A 138 1.86 3.35 0.62
CA GLN A 138 0.57 3.54 1.30
C GLN A 138 0.18 2.34 2.17
N PHE A 139 0.44 1.13 1.70
CA PHE A 139 0.22 -0.11 2.46
C PHE A 139 1.04 -0.11 3.76
N LEU A 140 2.35 0.12 3.67
CA LEU A 140 3.24 0.09 4.83
C LEU A 140 2.94 1.23 5.81
N ARG A 141 2.71 2.45 5.29
CA ARG A 141 2.34 3.61 6.11
C ARG A 141 1.03 3.37 6.86
N ALA A 142 0.03 2.75 6.23
CA ALA A 142 -1.22 2.41 6.89
C ALA A 142 -1.02 1.36 7.99
N ALA A 143 -0.25 0.30 7.73
CA ALA A 143 -0.01 -0.76 8.69
C ALA A 143 0.78 -0.27 9.93
N LEU A 144 1.79 0.57 9.73
CA LEU A 144 2.55 1.13 10.85
C LEU A 144 1.78 2.21 11.62
N ARG A 145 0.87 2.93 10.95
CA ARG A 145 -0.05 3.84 11.64
C ARG A 145 -1.00 3.09 12.58
N ASP A 146 -1.49 1.93 12.16
CA ASP A 146 -2.32 1.09 13.03
C ASP A 146 -1.48 0.49 14.17
N ALA A 147 -0.23 0.09 13.92
CA ALA A 147 0.71 -0.31 14.97
C ALA A 147 0.94 0.79 16.02
N LEU A 148 1.09 2.05 15.57
CA LEU A 148 1.22 3.20 16.46
C LEU A 148 -0.03 3.40 17.34
N ARG A 149 -1.23 3.26 16.75
CA ARG A 149 -2.50 3.36 17.49
C ARG A 149 -2.65 2.27 18.55
N LEU A 150 -2.14 1.08 18.28
CA LEU A 150 -2.14 -0.05 19.21
C LEU A 150 -1.00 0.01 20.25
N GLY A 151 -0.13 1.03 20.17
CA GLY A 151 1.03 1.13 21.07
C GLY A 151 2.09 0.05 20.81
N LEU A 152 2.20 -0.48 19.59
CA LEU A 152 3.28 -1.42 19.25
C LEU A 152 4.60 -0.69 18.94
N ILE A 153 4.51 0.57 18.51
CA ILE A 153 5.63 1.47 18.21
C ILE A 153 5.34 2.85 18.82
N GLU A 154 6.39 3.58 19.18
CA GLU A 154 6.27 4.93 19.76
C GLU A 154 6.07 6.02 18.70
N SER A 155 6.58 5.80 17.51
CA SER A 155 6.46 6.71 16.38
C SER A 155 6.39 5.92 15.08
N ASN A 156 5.78 6.52 14.05
CA ASN A 156 5.69 5.90 12.74
C ASN A 156 6.93 6.25 11.89
N PRO A 157 7.84 5.29 11.62
CA PRO A 157 9.07 5.58 10.89
C PRO A 157 8.84 5.95 9.41
N MET A 158 7.65 5.66 8.86
CA MET A 158 7.30 6.03 7.49
C MET A 158 7.02 7.52 7.30
N ASP A 159 6.73 8.28 8.36
CA ASP A 159 6.46 9.71 8.23
C ASP A 159 7.73 10.53 7.93
N ALA A 160 8.91 9.95 8.19
CA ALA A 160 10.21 10.50 7.79
C ALA A 160 10.70 9.99 6.41
N VAL A 161 9.89 9.16 5.72
CA VAL A 161 10.22 8.62 4.39
C VAL A 161 9.41 9.38 3.34
N ASP A 162 10.10 9.98 2.37
CA ASP A 162 9.46 10.68 1.27
C ASP A 162 8.63 9.70 0.41
N PRO A 163 7.38 10.06 0.05
CA PRO A 163 6.58 9.24 -0.84
C PRO A 163 7.25 9.12 -2.21
N PRO A 164 7.22 7.94 -2.85
CA PRO A 164 7.78 7.77 -4.17
C PRO A 164 7.04 8.69 -5.16
N LYS A 165 7.79 9.41 -6.00
CA LYS A 165 7.22 10.30 -7.02
C LYS A 165 6.31 9.48 -7.93
N GLY A 166 5.02 9.85 -7.96
CA GLY A 166 4.06 9.24 -8.86
C GLY A 166 4.44 9.52 -10.32
N SER A 167 4.32 8.52 -11.18
CA SER A 167 4.31 8.77 -12.62
C SER A 167 3.03 9.52 -12.97
N ARG A 168 3.14 10.59 -13.79
CA ARG A 168 1.95 11.22 -14.37
C ARG A 168 1.08 10.14 -15.01
N VAL A 169 -0.16 10.02 -14.55
CA VAL A 169 -1.14 9.16 -15.21
C VAL A 169 -1.34 9.74 -16.59
N ARG A 170 -0.78 9.09 -17.62
CA ARG A 170 -1.13 9.44 -18.99
C ARG A 170 -2.62 9.09 -19.13
N PRO A 171 -3.48 10.04 -19.55
CA PRO A 171 -4.87 9.72 -19.82
C PRO A 171 -4.88 8.52 -20.77
N ALA A 172 -5.64 7.48 -20.41
CA ALA A 172 -5.78 6.33 -21.28
C ALA A 172 -6.22 6.83 -22.65
N ARG A 173 -5.51 6.42 -23.70
CA ARG A 173 -5.82 6.87 -25.06
C ARG A 173 -7.16 6.24 -25.46
N ALA A 174 -8.23 7.02 -25.33
CA ALA A 174 -9.56 6.60 -25.73
C ALA A 174 -9.59 6.39 -27.26
N TRP A 175 -10.30 5.36 -27.71
CA TRP A 175 -10.56 5.16 -29.13
C TRP A 175 -11.57 6.19 -29.62
N ARG A 176 -11.33 6.72 -30.82
CA ARG A 176 -12.37 7.47 -31.54
C ARG A 176 -13.43 6.51 -32.08
N PRO A 177 -14.68 6.96 -32.30
CA PRO A 177 -15.75 6.11 -32.83
C PRO A 177 -15.36 5.34 -34.10
N GLU A 178 -14.60 5.97 -35.01
CA GLU A 178 -14.16 5.35 -36.26
C GLU A 178 -13.15 4.21 -36.01
N GLN A 179 -12.30 4.36 -34.99
CA GLN A 179 -11.34 3.33 -34.61
C GLN A 179 -12.03 2.13 -33.96
N ALA A 180 -13.06 2.38 -33.16
CA ALA A 180 -13.88 1.33 -32.57
C ALA A 180 -14.69 0.56 -33.63
N ALA A 181 -15.28 1.27 -34.59
CA ALA A 181 -15.99 0.66 -35.72
C ALA A 181 -15.05 -0.22 -36.56
N ARG A 182 -13.87 0.30 -36.89
CA ARG A 182 -12.85 -0.45 -37.65
C ARG A 182 -12.39 -1.71 -36.92
N PHE A 183 -12.22 -1.64 -35.60
CA PHE A 183 -11.89 -2.81 -34.80
C PHE A 183 -13.00 -3.87 -34.85
N LEU A 184 -14.27 -3.46 -34.73
CA LEU A 184 -15.40 -4.39 -34.80
C LEU A 184 -15.53 -5.05 -36.18
N GLU A 185 -15.28 -4.33 -37.28
CA GLU A 185 -15.25 -4.93 -38.62
C GLU A 185 -14.26 -6.07 -38.73
N VAL A 186 -13.02 -5.85 -38.30
CA VAL A 186 -11.95 -6.86 -38.34
C VAL A 186 -12.25 -8.01 -37.38
N ALA A 187 -12.85 -7.71 -36.23
CA ALA A 187 -13.16 -8.71 -35.22
C ALA A 187 -14.38 -9.58 -35.57
N ARG A 188 -15.15 -9.31 -36.64
CA ARG A 188 -16.40 -10.04 -36.97
C ARG A 188 -16.28 -11.55 -37.02
N SER A 189 -15.16 -12.07 -37.51
CA SER A 189 -14.91 -13.52 -37.60
C SER A 189 -14.31 -14.11 -36.31
N HIS A 190 -13.96 -13.28 -35.33
CA HIS A 190 -13.34 -13.72 -34.09
C HIS A 190 -14.39 -14.23 -33.10
N ARG A 191 -14.12 -15.33 -32.39
CA ARG A 191 -15.06 -15.92 -31.42
C ARG A 191 -15.55 -14.94 -30.34
N LEU A 192 -14.73 -13.93 -30.01
CA LEU A 192 -15.03 -12.92 -28.99
C LEU A 192 -15.74 -11.67 -29.56
N TYR A 193 -16.15 -11.67 -30.83
CA TYR A 193 -16.88 -10.56 -31.43
C TYR A 193 -18.08 -10.09 -30.60
N PRO A 194 -18.97 -10.97 -30.09
CA PRO A 194 -20.10 -10.52 -29.28
C PRO A 194 -19.65 -9.82 -28.00
N MET A 195 -18.56 -10.27 -27.38
CA MET A 195 -17.99 -9.66 -26.18
C MET A 195 -17.46 -8.26 -26.49
N PHE A 196 -16.69 -8.10 -27.57
CA PHE A 196 -16.15 -6.80 -27.99
C PHE A 196 -17.25 -5.80 -28.35
N HIS A 197 -18.27 -6.25 -29.08
CA HIS A 197 -19.41 -5.44 -29.45
C HIS A 197 -20.15 -4.93 -28.20
N LEU A 198 -20.41 -5.81 -27.23
CA LEU A 198 -21.10 -5.45 -26.00
C LEU A 198 -20.26 -4.50 -25.13
N MET A 199 -18.94 -4.76 -24.97
CA MET A 199 -18.07 -3.88 -24.18
C MET A 199 -18.02 -2.44 -24.71
N LEU A 200 -18.02 -2.25 -26.03
CA LEU A 200 -17.98 -0.93 -26.66
C LEU A 200 -19.32 -0.18 -26.57
N THR A 201 -20.44 -0.90 -26.60
CA THR A 201 -21.77 -0.26 -26.54
C THR A 201 -22.22 0.02 -25.10
N THR A 202 -21.96 -0.89 -24.16
CA THR A 202 -22.42 -0.74 -22.76
C THR A 202 -21.40 -0.08 -21.83
N HIS A 203 -20.24 0.35 -22.34
CA HIS A 203 -19.18 1.05 -21.59
C HIS A 203 -18.80 0.38 -20.24
N SER A 204 -18.93 -0.94 -20.16
CA SER A 204 -18.88 -1.67 -18.89
C SER A 204 -17.43 -1.92 -18.43
N ARG A 205 -17.06 -1.43 -17.23
CA ARG A 205 -15.73 -1.64 -16.62
C ARG A 205 -15.58 -2.96 -15.82
N GLN A 206 -16.45 -3.95 -16.05
CA GLN A 206 -16.60 -5.12 -15.17
C GLN A 206 -15.72 -6.32 -15.60
N PRO A 207 -15.21 -7.12 -14.64
CA PRO A 207 -14.31 -8.24 -14.90
C PRO A 207 -15.01 -9.45 -15.57
N PRO A 208 -14.24 -10.40 -16.15
CA PRO A 208 -14.73 -11.56 -16.91
C PRO A 208 -15.76 -12.45 -16.20
N SER A 209 -15.87 -12.41 -14.87
CA SER A 209 -16.79 -13.24 -14.09
C SER A 209 -18.27 -12.89 -14.29
N ILE A 210 -18.60 -11.62 -14.50
CA ILE A 210 -19.98 -11.21 -14.85
C ILE A 210 -20.29 -11.61 -16.30
N TRP A 211 -19.27 -11.57 -17.17
CA TRP A 211 -19.39 -12.04 -18.55
C TRP A 211 -19.59 -13.56 -18.63
N ALA A 212 -18.92 -14.34 -17.78
CA ALA A 212 -19.17 -15.78 -17.69
C ALA A 212 -20.62 -16.10 -17.29
N ARG A 213 -21.23 -15.29 -16.41
CA ARG A 213 -22.65 -15.39 -16.06
C ARG A 213 -23.58 -14.96 -17.21
N LEU A 214 -23.27 -13.87 -17.91
CA LEU A 214 -24.06 -13.42 -19.07
C LEU A 214 -23.98 -14.39 -20.25
N PHE A 215 -22.79 -14.94 -20.55
CA PHE A 215 -22.61 -15.98 -21.57
C PHE A 215 -23.20 -17.32 -21.13
N GLY A 216 -23.19 -17.64 -19.83
CA GLY A 216 -23.92 -18.80 -19.28
C GLY A 216 -25.44 -18.66 -19.39
N LEU A 217 -25.97 -17.45 -19.19
CA LEU A 217 -27.40 -17.13 -19.37
C LEU A 217 -27.82 -17.10 -20.85
N LEU A 218 -26.89 -16.84 -21.77
CA LEU A 218 -27.14 -16.91 -23.22
C LEU A 218 -27.24 -18.35 -23.77
N GLY A 219 -26.97 -19.37 -22.95
CA GLY A 219 -27.19 -20.79 -23.28
C GLY A 219 -26.40 -21.31 -24.51
N PRO A 220 -26.40 -22.63 -24.75
CA PRO A 220 -25.71 -23.23 -25.90
C PRO A 220 -26.40 -22.92 -27.26
N ALA A 221 -27.45 -22.08 -27.27
CA ALA A 221 -28.20 -21.75 -28.48
C ALA A 221 -27.36 -21.02 -29.55
N PHE A 222 -26.23 -20.42 -29.16
CA PHE A 222 -25.31 -19.79 -30.12
C PHE A 222 -24.20 -20.72 -30.63
N ALA A 223 -24.12 -21.97 -30.13
CA ALA A 223 -23.10 -22.95 -30.53
C ALA A 223 -23.52 -23.83 -31.72
N LYS A 224 -24.69 -23.59 -32.34
CA LYS A 224 -25.05 -24.24 -33.61
C LYS A 224 -24.54 -23.40 -34.78
N ARG A 225 -23.36 -23.77 -35.29
CA ARG A 225 -22.93 -23.45 -36.66
C ARG A 225 -24.06 -23.73 -37.66
N PRO A 226 -24.34 -22.84 -38.62
CA PRO A 226 -24.66 -23.30 -39.96
C PRO A 226 -23.33 -23.62 -40.68
N ARG A 227 -23.18 -24.90 -41.05
CA ARG A 227 -22.29 -25.32 -42.12
C ARG A 227 -22.92 -24.87 -43.44
N GLY A 228 -22.12 -24.24 -44.32
CA GLY A 228 -22.56 -23.78 -45.66
C GLY A 228 -23.46 -22.54 -45.58
N LEU A 229 -23.46 -21.58 -46.49
CA LEU A 229 -22.84 -21.40 -47.80
C LEU A 229 -22.95 -19.89 -48.04
N CYS A 230 -21.88 -19.25 -48.50
CA CYS A 230 -21.93 -18.09 -49.40
C CYS A 230 -20.50 -17.73 -49.76
N SER A 231 -20.02 -18.36 -50.83
CA SER A 231 -18.99 -17.82 -51.68
C SER A 231 -19.44 -16.44 -52.18
N VAL A 232 -18.73 -15.38 -51.80
CA VAL A 232 -18.74 -14.15 -52.58
C VAL A 232 -17.36 -14.01 -53.20
N SER A 233 -17.36 -14.28 -54.50
CA SER A 233 -16.25 -14.24 -55.44
C SER A 233 -15.57 -12.88 -55.43
N ALA A 234 -14.25 -12.88 -55.36
CA ALA A 234 -13.42 -11.73 -55.61
C ALA A 234 -13.18 -11.58 -57.13
N THR A 235 -13.97 -10.75 -57.81
CA THR A 235 -13.70 -10.13 -59.14
C THR A 235 -14.85 -9.13 -59.35
N GLY A 236 -14.70 -7.82 -59.56
CA GLY A 236 -13.76 -7.05 -60.36
C GLY A 236 -14.60 -6.18 -61.32
N LEU A 237 -14.67 -4.87 -61.08
CA LEU A 237 -15.12 -3.78 -61.98
C LEU A 237 -14.94 -2.50 -61.15
N GLY A 238 -14.24 -1.45 -61.55
CA GLY A 238 -13.83 -1.01 -62.88
C GLY A 238 -13.89 0.52 -62.84
N ARG A 239 -12.72 1.14 -62.93
CA ARG A 239 -12.37 2.57 -63.03
C ARG A 239 -13.50 3.57 -63.38
N ALA A 240 -13.46 4.73 -62.70
CA ALA A 240 -13.68 6.03 -63.32
C ALA A 240 -12.38 6.85 -63.22
N GLN A 241 -11.79 7.13 -64.37
CA GLN A 241 -10.65 8.04 -64.55
C GLN A 241 -11.15 9.49 -64.46
N ALA A 242 -10.44 10.33 -63.73
CA ALA A 242 -10.47 11.78 -63.92
C ALA A 242 -9.13 12.18 -64.55
N SER A 243 -9.17 12.50 -65.84
CA SER A 243 -8.08 13.08 -66.60
C SER A 243 -7.76 14.49 -66.11
N ARG A 244 -6.50 14.73 -65.73
CA ARG A 244 -5.92 16.07 -65.65
C ARG A 244 -5.25 16.37 -66.99
N PRO A 245 -5.49 17.53 -67.63
CA PRO A 245 -4.54 18.08 -68.57
C PRO A 245 -3.55 18.99 -67.84
N SER A 246 -2.26 18.69 -67.97
CA SER A 246 -1.19 19.65 -67.72
C SER A 246 -1.01 20.54 -68.95
N GLY A 247 -1.23 21.84 -68.81
CA GLY A 247 -0.80 22.86 -69.76
C GLY A 247 -0.09 23.98 -69.01
N ARG A 248 1.21 24.11 -69.24
CA ARG A 248 2.08 25.19 -68.78
C ARG A 248 2.10 26.31 -69.84
N ALA A 249 2.24 27.54 -69.37
CA ALA A 249 3.01 28.68 -69.92
C ALA A 249 2.27 29.86 -70.58
N ALA A 250 2.72 31.06 -70.13
CA ALA A 250 2.68 32.41 -70.72
C ALA A 250 1.29 33.05 -70.92
N PHE A 251 0.99 34.25 -70.42
CA PHE A 251 1.77 35.50 -70.35
C PHE A 251 1.58 36.23 -69.02
#